data_AF-F6BCW8-F1
#
_entry.id   AF-F6BCW8-F1
#
_cell.length_a   1.000
_cell.length_b   1.000
_cell.length_c   1.000
_cell.angle_alpha   90.00
_cell.angle_beta   90.00
_cell.angle_gamma   90.00
#
_symmetry.space_group_name_H-M   'P 1'
#
loop_
_entity.id
_entity.type
_entity.pdbx_description
1 polymer ?
#
loop_
_entity_poly.entity_id
_entity_poly.type
_entity_poly.pdbx_seq_one_letter_code
_entity_poly.pdbx_strand_id
1 'polypeptide(L)'
;MDLYAIAEYLVHNYGYLGIFLVAFTEAFIQPVPPDIFIMGASLFGLNPLISALTATIGSLFGGLFGYFLGNKLGHPAFIKLFGDKYLIKGEEFFNKYGFWGVALAGFTPIPYKVIAWLAGIFEMSKFPFSIGTFVGRLPRFLAVAYFGNILVSFDYTALIETLNKINIQLFYTINSHYNVFLDMTMTIITHSAYPMAITVLVLSFLKDRNFGNKVLIALTLAFLVAFSLKYIINEPRPYLILKNIHLLSYEGYEPSFPSGHTTFAFTVSTLLYSYSKKMGLIFLIWAILVGYSRVYVGVHYPFDVLAGAIIGIVCGYLVVNKKIEKLLKLLGKYSNLR
;
A
#
# COMPACT_ATOMS: atom_id res chain seq x y z
N MET A 1 -0.12 15.16 -5.29
CA MET A 1 -1.19 15.84 -4.54
C MET A 1 -1.80 14.79 -3.63
N ASP A 2 -1.69 14.97 -2.32
CA ASP A 2 -2.15 13.98 -1.35
C ASP A 2 -3.68 14.00 -1.27
N LEU A 3 -4.32 12.96 -1.81
CA LEU A 3 -5.78 12.81 -1.79
C LEU A 3 -6.32 12.71 -0.37
N TYR A 4 -5.52 12.19 0.58
CA TYR A 4 -5.91 12.09 1.97
C TYR A 4 -5.99 13.48 2.61
N ALA A 5 -4.97 14.32 2.41
CA ALA A 5 -4.96 15.68 2.92
C ALA A 5 -6.11 16.56 2.38
N ILE A 6 -6.50 16.36 1.12
CA ILE A 6 -7.68 17.05 0.54
C ILE A 6 -8.98 16.52 1.15
N ALA A 7 -9.09 15.21 1.34
CA ALA A 7 -10.26 14.60 1.96
C ALA A 7 -10.43 15.02 3.41
N GLU A 8 -9.34 15.04 4.17
CA GLU A 8 -9.27 15.57 5.51
C GLU A 8 -9.69 17.04 5.53
N TYR A 9 -9.09 17.90 4.70
CA TYR A 9 -9.43 19.32 4.65
C TYR A 9 -10.91 19.56 4.30
N LEU A 10 -11.46 18.86 3.30
CA LEU A 10 -12.84 19.09 2.87
C LEU A 10 -13.86 18.56 3.87
N VAL A 11 -13.66 17.36 4.42
CA VAL A 11 -14.59 16.78 5.39
C VAL A 11 -14.49 17.49 6.74
N HIS A 12 -13.28 17.82 7.19
CA HIS A 12 -13.07 18.53 8.45
C HIS A 12 -13.67 19.95 8.43
N ASN A 13 -13.44 20.72 7.37
CA ASN A 13 -13.85 22.13 7.34
C ASN A 13 -15.28 22.35 6.80
N TYR A 14 -15.79 21.45 5.96
CA TYR A 14 -17.09 21.61 5.31
C TYR A 14 -18.09 20.48 5.61
N GLY A 15 -17.69 19.43 6.33
CA GLY A 15 -18.58 18.35 6.77
C GLY A 15 -19.38 17.72 5.63
N TYR A 16 -20.70 17.64 5.82
CA TYR A 16 -21.65 17.14 4.81
C TYR A 16 -21.61 17.93 3.50
N LEU A 17 -21.36 19.25 3.54
CA LEU A 17 -21.26 20.06 2.33
C LEU A 17 -20.03 19.65 1.49
N GLY A 18 -18.91 19.31 2.14
CA GLY A 18 -17.73 18.77 1.46
C GLY A 18 -18.04 17.47 0.73
N ILE A 19 -18.74 16.54 1.40
CA ILE A 19 -19.18 15.25 0.82
C ILE A 19 -20.12 15.50 -0.37
N PHE A 20 -21.08 16.41 -0.24
CA PHE A 20 -22.00 16.77 -1.31
C PHE A 20 -21.27 17.29 -2.54
N LEU A 21 -20.36 18.26 -2.36
CA LEU A 21 -19.65 18.91 -3.47
C LEU A 21 -18.76 17.92 -4.23
N VAL A 22 -18.05 17.05 -3.52
CA VAL A 22 -17.20 16.03 -4.15
C VAL A 22 -18.05 15.01 -4.93
N ALA A 23 -19.16 14.54 -4.34
CA ALA A 23 -20.06 13.60 -5.02
C ALA A 23 -20.73 14.25 -6.25
N PHE A 24 -21.07 15.55 -6.15
CA PHE A 24 -21.60 16.34 -7.24
C PHE A 24 -20.60 16.48 -8.39
N THR A 25 -19.37 16.94 -8.12
CA THR A 25 -18.36 17.16 -9.16
C THR A 25 -17.86 15.86 -9.79
N GLU A 26 -17.73 14.78 -9.00
CA GLU A 26 -17.35 13.45 -9.51
C GLU A 26 -18.34 12.96 -10.56
N ALA A 27 -19.63 13.16 -10.30
CA ALA A 27 -20.70 12.62 -11.12
C ALA A 27 -20.80 13.25 -12.52
N PHE A 28 -20.10 14.35 -12.82
CA PHE A 28 -20.07 14.92 -14.17
C PHE A 28 -18.68 15.23 -14.75
N ILE A 29 -17.62 15.44 -13.95
CA ILE A 29 -16.31 15.84 -14.51
C ILE A 29 -15.07 15.43 -13.71
N GLN A 30 -15.12 15.42 -12.37
CA GLN A 30 -13.92 15.23 -11.56
C GLN A 30 -13.55 13.74 -11.46
N PRO A 31 -12.24 13.37 -11.48
CA PRO A 31 -11.82 11.97 -11.42
C PRO A 31 -11.81 11.37 -10.01
N VAL A 32 -11.93 12.19 -8.97
CA VAL A 32 -11.80 11.75 -7.58
C VAL A 32 -13.11 11.11 -7.09
N PRO A 33 -13.11 9.83 -6.68
CA PRO A 33 -14.31 9.18 -6.15
C PRO A 33 -14.71 9.76 -4.78
N PRO A 34 -16.01 9.97 -4.50
CA PRO A 34 -16.47 10.41 -3.18
C PRO A 34 -16.29 9.33 -2.11
N ASP A 35 -16.05 8.08 -2.50
CA ASP A 35 -15.91 6.91 -1.61
C ASP A 35 -14.91 7.14 -0.47
N ILE A 36 -13.75 7.76 -0.74
CA ILE A 36 -12.71 8.02 0.27
C ILE A 36 -13.23 8.98 1.36
N PHE A 37 -14.00 10.00 0.95
CA PHE A 37 -14.56 11.02 1.83
C PHE A 37 -15.69 10.44 2.68
N ILE A 38 -16.54 9.60 2.08
CA ILE A 38 -17.64 8.91 2.75
C ILE A 38 -17.09 7.91 3.78
N MET A 39 -16.05 7.16 3.43
CA MET A 39 -15.41 6.19 4.32
C MET A 39 -14.78 6.88 5.54
N GLY A 40 -14.11 8.02 5.32
CA GLY A 40 -13.48 8.81 6.39
C GLY A 40 -14.46 9.65 7.21
N ALA A 41 -15.71 9.83 6.80
CA ALA A 41 -16.67 10.74 7.43
C ALA A 41 -16.85 10.46 8.94
N SER A 42 -16.87 9.18 9.33
CA SER A 42 -17.04 8.77 10.74
C SER A 42 -15.84 9.15 11.61
N LEU A 43 -14.62 9.26 11.06
CA LEU A 43 -13.42 9.74 11.78
C LEU A 43 -13.61 11.19 12.25
N PHE A 44 -14.36 11.98 11.49
CA PHE A 44 -14.63 13.39 11.77
C PHE A 44 -15.97 13.60 12.50
N GLY A 45 -16.54 12.54 13.08
CA GLY A 45 -17.77 12.59 13.86
C GLY A 45 -19.05 12.73 13.02
N LEU A 46 -18.99 12.56 11.70
CA LEU A 46 -20.18 12.59 10.85
C LEU A 46 -20.92 11.24 10.90
N ASN A 47 -22.25 11.30 10.99
CA ASN A 47 -23.08 10.10 10.94
C ASN A 47 -22.94 9.38 9.57
N PRO A 48 -22.69 8.05 9.54
CA PRO A 48 -22.46 7.31 8.30
C PRO A 48 -23.69 7.26 7.37
N LEU A 49 -24.91 7.17 7.92
CA LEU A 49 -26.15 7.20 7.14
C LEU A 49 -26.35 8.55 6.46
N ILE A 50 -26.17 9.65 7.21
CA ILE A 50 -26.31 11.02 6.66
C ILE A 50 -25.23 11.27 5.60
N SER A 51 -24.02 10.78 5.83
CA SER A 51 -22.90 10.90 4.87
C SER A 51 -23.22 10.20 3.54
N ALA A 52 -23.73 8.97 3.60
CA ALA A 52 -24.14 8.21 2.42
C ALA A 52 -25.29 8.90 1.67
N LEU A 53 -26.34 9.33 2.38
CA LEU A 53 -27.48 10.04 1.78
C LEU A 53 -27.03 11.35 1.12
N THR A 54 -26.17 12.12 1.79
CA THR A 54 -25.63 13.38 1.26
C THR A 54 -24.85 13.15 -0.02
N ALA A 55 -23.99 12.13 -0.05
CA ALA A 55 -23.26 11.75 -1.26
C ALA A 55 -24.21 11.27 -2.37
N THR A 56 -25.26 10.50 -2.05
CA THR A 56 -26.26 10.06 -3.04
C THR A 56 -26.96 11.25 -3.66
N ILE A 57 -27.40 12.22 -2.85
CA ILE A 57 -28.07 13.44 -3.31
C ILE A 57 -27.11 14.28 -4.17
N GLY A 58 -25.87 14.49 -3.71
CA GLY A 58 -24.84 15.19 -4.50
C GLY A 58 -24.59 14.51 -5.84
N SER A 59 -24.42 13.18 -5.84
CA SER A 59 -24.21 12.38 -7.05
C SER A 59 -25.42 12.42 -8.00
N LEU A 60 -26.65 12.47 -7.46
CA LEU A 60 -27.86 12.62 -8.27
C LEU A 60 -27.90 13.99 -8.97
N PHE A 61 -27.69 15.08 -8.24
CA PHE A 61 -27.64 16.42 -8.84
C PHE A 61 -26.49 16.57 -9.83
N GLY A 62 -25.32 16.04 -9.50
CA GLY A 62 -24.17 16.03 -10.41
C GLY A 62 -24.43 15.19 -11.65
N GLY A 63 -25.08 14.04 -11.50
CA GLY A 63 -25.49 13.18 -12.61
C GLY A 63 -26.51 13.85 -13.52
N LEU A 64 -27.49 14.55 -12.96
CA LEU A 64 -28.46 15.34 -13.74
C LEU A 64 -27.79 16.51 -14.48
N PHE A 65 -26.76 17.10 -13.87
CA PHE A 65 -25.95 18.12 -14.55
C PHE A 65 -25.11 17.51 -15.69
N GLY A 66 -24.48 16.36 -15.47
CA GLY A 66 -23.78 15.59 -16.51
C GLY A 66 -24.70 15.17 -17.66
N TYR A 67 -25.92 14.73 -17.34
CA TYR A 67 -26.98 14.46 -18.31
C TYR A 67 -27.30 15.72 -19.15
N PHE A 68 -27.48 16.87 -18.49
CA PHE A 68 -27.75 18.13 -19.19
C PHE A 68 -26.61 18.52 -20.13
N LEU A 69 -25.35 18.37 -19.69
CA LEU A 69 -24.17 18.60 -20.51
C LEU A 69 -24.12 17.64 -21.70
N GLY A 70 -24.40 16.36 -21.49
CA GLY A 70 -24.45 15.35 -22.54
C GLY A 70 -25.49 15.67 -23.62
N ASN A 71 -26.70 16.04 -23.20
CA ASN A 71 -27.77 16.44 -24.12
C ASN A 71 -27.39 17.70 -24.91
N LYS A 72 -26.85 18.72 -24.25
CA LYS A 72 -26.56 20.02 -24.88
C LYS A 72 -25.29 20.04 -25.75
N LEU A 73 -24.23 19.34 -25.32
CA LEU A 73 -22.92 19.38 -25.96
C LEU A 73 -22.66 18.17 -26.88
N GLY A 74 -23.40 17.08 -26.68
CA GLY A 74 -23.40 15.92 -27.54
C GLY A 74 -22.05 15.17 -27.61
N HIS A 75 -21.93 14.37 -28.66
CA HIS A 75 -20.80 13.50 -28.96
C HIS A 75 -19.42 14.22 -29.00
N PRO A 76 -19.25 15.40 -29.63
CA PRO A 76 -17.93 16.02 -29.76
C PRO A 76 -17.27 16.36 -28.43
N ALA A 77 -18.03 16.93 -27.49
CA ALA A 77 -17.53 17.27 -26.16
C ALA A 77 -17.23 16.01 -25.34
N PHE A 78 -18.09 15.01 -25.43
CA PHE A 78 -17.89 13.72 -24.76
C PHE A 78 -16.59 13.05 -25.21
N ILE A 79 -16.34 12.95 -26.52
CA ILE A 79 -15.14 12.32 -27.07
C ILE A 79 -13.89 13.08 -26.61
N LYS A 80 -13.94 14.41 -26.55
CA LYS A 80 -12.82 15.23 -26.07
C LYS A 80 -12.51 14.99 -24.59
N LEU A 81 -13.52 14.74 -23.75
CA LEU A 81 -13.35 14.56 -22.30
C LEU A 81 -13.01 13.12 -21.91
N PHE A 82 -13.62 12.13 -22.55
CA PHE A 82 -13.55 10.72 -22.14
C PHE A 82 -12.89 9.82 -23.18
N GLY A 83 -12.94 10.17 -24.47
CA GLY A 83 -12.45 9.35 -25.58
C GLY A 83 -13.54 8.56 -26.31
N ASP A 84 -13.28 8.24 -27.57
CA ASP A 84 -14.16 7.50 -28.49
C ASP A 84 -14.51 6.09 -27.99
N LYS A 85 -13.54 5.40 -27.39
CA LYS A 85 -13.70 4.05 -26.85
C LYS A 85 -14.80 3.97 -25.78
N TYR A 86 -14.95 5.01 -24.96
CA TYR A 86 -15.99 5.05 -23.93
C TYR A 86 -17.36 5.35 -24.50
N LEU A 87 -17.43 6.04 -25.64
CA LEU A 87 -18.68 6.28 -26.33
C LEU A 87 -19.25 4.96 -26.87
N ILE A 88 -18.45 4.22 -27.64
CA ILE A 88 -18.88 2.95 -28.26
C ILE A 88 -19.28 1.92 -27.20
N LYS A 89 -18.41 1.69 -26.21
CA LYS A 89 -18.71 0.74 -25.12
C LYS A 89 -19.90 1.18 -24.28
N GLY A 90 -20.01 2.49 -24.07
CA GLY A 90 -21.09 3.08 -23.31
C GLY A 90 -22.43 2.92 -24.02
N GLU A 91 -22.47 3.12 -25.33
CA GLU A 91 -23.63 2.91 -26.19
C GLU A 91 -24.09 1.45 -26.17
N GLU A 92 -23.18 0.49 -26.40
CA GLU A 92 -23.48 -0.94 -26.30
C GLU A 92 -24.06 -1.30 -24.94
N PHE A 93 -23.46 -0.78 -23.87
CA PHE A 93 -23.90 -1.02 -22.49
C PHE A 93 -25.28 -0.40 -22.22
N PHE A 94 -25.51 0.82 -22.69
CA PHE A 94 -26.77 1.54 -22.49
C PHE A 94 -27.91 0.90 -23.28
N ASN A 95 -27.67 0.51 -24.53
CA ASN A 95 -28.65 -0.20 -25.36
C ASN A 95 -29.02 -1.56 -24.77
N LYS A 96 -28.06 -2.26 -24.14
CA LYS A 96 -28.31 -3.57 -23.54
C LYS A 96 -29.08 -3.52 -22.23
N TYR A 97 -28.78 -2.55 -21.36
CA TYR A 97 -29.29 -2.55 -19.98
C TYR A 97 -30.21 -1.36 -19.64
N GLY A 98 -30.21 -0.28 -20.42
CA GLY A 98 -31.05 0.89 -20.22
C GLY A 98 -31.03 1.41 -18.77
N PHE A 99 -32.21 1.46 -18.14
CA PHE A 99 -32.38 1.79 -16.72
C PHE A 99 -31.47 0.98 -15.79
N TRP A 100 -31.38 -0.33 -15.99
CA TRP A 100 -30.52 -1.20 -15.19
C TRP A 100 -29.05 -0.91 -15.41
N GLY A 101 -28.67 -0.38 -16.59
CA GLY A 101 -27.32 0.07 -16.87
C GLY A 101 -26.91 1.22 -15.95
N VAL A 102 -27.80 2.19 -15.73
CA VAL A 102 -27.58 3.32 -14.82
C VAL A 102 -27.39 2.84 -13.38
N ALA A 103 -28.27 1.95 -12.90
CA ALA A 103 -28.17 1.39 -11.56
C ALA A 103 -26.90 0.57 -11.34
N LEU A 104 -26.58 -0.34 -12.28
CA LEU A 104 -25.36 -1.16 -12.24
C LEU A 104 -24.10 -0.30 -12.26
N ALA A 105 -24.05 0.73 -13.11
CA ALA A 105 -22.91 1.63 -13.16
C ALA A 105 -22.75 2.48 -11.89
N GLY A 106 -23.85 2.87 -11.25
CA GLY A 106 -23.80 3.56 -9.96
C GLY A 106 -23.21 2.69 -8.85
N PHE A 107 -23.55 1.40 -8.86
CA PHE A 107 -23.11 0.45 -7.83
C PHE A 107 -21.67 -0.07 -8.03
N THR A 108 -21.24 -0.21 -9.29
CA THR A 108 -19.93 -0.79 -9.65
C THR A 108 -18.83 0.27 -9.71
N PRO A 109 -17.53 -0.11 -9.73
CA PRO A 109 -16.41 0.83 -9.88
C PRO A 109 -16.29 1.44 -11.29
N ILE A 110 -17.34 1.35 -12.12
CA ILE A 110 -17.39 1.97 -13.44
C ILE A 110 -17.47 3.50 -13.26
N PRO A 111 -16.78 4.30 -14.09
CA PRO A 111 -16.88 5.76 -14.04
C PRO A 111 -18.30 6.24 -14.33
N TYR A 112 -19.07 6.52 -13.28
CA TYR A 112 -20.48 6.87 -13.40
C TYR A 112 -20.73 8.13 -14.24
N LYS A 113 -19.82 9.11 -14.21
CA LYS A 113 -19.86 10.33 -15.05
C LYS A 113 -20.03 10.02 -16.54
N VAL A 114 -19.45 8.93 -17.02
CA VAL A 114 -19.57 8.48 -18.41
C VAL A 114 -21.03 8.13 -18.70
N ILE A 115 -21.69 7.39 -17.80
CA ILE A 115 -23.09 7.01 -17.93
C ILE A 115 -24.02 8.21 -17.81
N ALA A 116 -23.73 9.15 -16.92
CA ALA A 116 -24.51 10.38 -16.79
C ALA A 116 -24.54 11.19 -18.10
N TRP A 117 -23.38 11.38 -18.73
CA TRP A 117 -23.31 12.06 -20.01
C TRP A 117 -24.00 11.29 -21.13
N LEU A 118 -23.77 9.97 -21.23
CA LEU A 118 -24.39 9.14 -22.27
C LEU A 118 -25.91 9.10 -22.16
N ALA A 119 -26.45 9.04 -20.94
CA ALA A 119 -27.90 9.12 -20.72
C ALA A 119 -28.48 10.44 -21.28
N GLY A 120 -27.71 11.53 -21.21
CA GLY A 120 -28.05 12.81 -21.82
C GLY A 120 -27.97 12.80 -23.34
N ILE A 121 -26.88 12.25 -23.89
CA ILE A 121 -26.64 12.13 -25.34
C ILE A 121 -27.72 11.27 -26.01
N PHE A 122 -28.15 10.20 -25.36
CA PHE A 122 -29.20 9.29 -25.84
C PHE A 122 -30.61 9.67 -25.36
N GLU A 123 -30.78 10.88 -24.80
CA GLU A 123 -32.08 11.44 -24.41
C GLU A 123 -32.94 10.53 -23.51
N MET A 124 -32.31 9.78 -22.60
CA MET A 124 -33.04 8.94 -21.65
C MET A 124 -33.99 9.81 -20.80
N SER A 125 -35.18 9.32 -20.50
CA SER A 125 -36.08 10.01 -19.56
C SER A 125 -35.39 10.27 -18.21
N LYS A 126 -35.51 11.51 -17.71
CA LYS A 126 -34.89 11.96 -16.45
C LYS A 126 -35.37 11.17 -15.25
N PHE A 127 -36.60 10.68 -15.26
CA PHE A 127 -37.19 9.96 -14.13
C PHE A 127 -36.54 8.58 -13.94
N PRO A 128 -36.54 7.66 -14.94
CA PRO A 128 -35.76 6.43 -14.87
C PRO A 128 -34.28 6.66 -14.59
N PHE A 129 -33.65 7.67 -15.20
CA PHE A 129 -32.26 8.01 -14.89
C PHE A 129 -32.07 8.30 -13.40
N SER A 130 -32.87 9.21 -12.83
CA SER A 130 -32.76 9.62 -11.42
C SER A 130 -32.99 8.46 -10.45
N ILE A 131 -34.00 7.62 -10.71
CA ILE A 131 -34.27 6.43 -9.90
C ILE A 131 -33.12 5.43 -10.03
N GLY A 132 -32.62 5.20 -11.24
CA GLY A 132 -31.48 4.30 -11.49
C GLY A 132 -30.23 4.77 -10.76
N THR A 133 -29.93 6.07 -10.80
CA THR A 133 -28.85 6.69 -10.03
C THR A 133 -29.02 6.46 -8.55
N PHE A 134 -30.20 6.73 -8.00
CA PHE A 134 -30.46 6.60 -6.57
C PHE A 134 -30.30 5.14 -6.12
N VAL A 135 -30.93 4.20 -6.83
CA VAL A 135 -30.87 2.75 -6.55
C VAL A 135 -29.46 2.19 -6.72
N GLY A 136 -28.67 2.70 -7.67
CA GLY A 136 -27.28 2.26 -7.85
C GLY A 136 -26.32 2.86 -6.82
N ARG A 137 -26.44 4.15 -6.52
CA ARG A 137 -25.50 4.89 -5.68
C ARG A 137 -25.72 4.68 -4.19
N LEU A 138 -26.97 4.67 -3.73
CA LEU A 138 -27.28 4.58 -2.30
C LEU A 138 -26.72 3.32 -1.64
N PRO A 139 -26.91 2.09 -2.19
CA PRO A 139 -26.36 0.89 -1.56
C PRO A 139 -24.84 0.89 -1.50
N ARG A 140 -24.16 1.39 -2.54
CA ARG A 140 -22.70 1.52 -2.57
C ARG A 140 -22.22 2.50 -1.51
N PHE A 141 -22.79 3.71 -1.45
CA PHE A 141 -22.35 4.71 -0.48
C PHE A 141 -22.69 4.31 0.95
N LEU A 142 -23.79 3.62 1.20
CA LEU A 142 -24.07 3.00 2.50
C LEU A 142 -23.01 1.95 2.86
N ALA A 143 -22.70 1.04 1.94
CA ALA A 143 -21.68 0.01 2.17
C ALA A 143 -20.33 0.65 2.51
N VAL A 144 -19.89 1.66 1.77
CA VAL A 144 -18.65 2.39 2.02
C VAL A 144 -18.68 3.15 3.35
N ALA A 145 -19.78 3.85 3.67
CA ALA A 145 -19.91 4.61 4.92
C ALA A 145 -19.87 3.71 6.16
N TYR A 146 -20.62 2.60 6.14
CA TYR A 146 -20.65 1.64 7.24
C TYR A 146 -19.35 0.86 7.36
N PHE A 147 -18.71 0.52 6.24
CA PHE A 147 -17.36 -0.07 6.27
C PHE A 147 -16.36 0.88 6.93
N GLY A 148 -16.37 2.15 6.57
CA GLY A 148 -15.58 3.19 7.23
C GLY A 148 -15.88 3.29 8.73
N ASN A 149 -17.16 3.36 9.11
CA ASN A 149 -17.57 3.39 10.52
C ASN A 149 -17.09 2.15 11.31
N ILE A 150 -17.16 0.96 10.71
CA ILE A 150 -16.63 -0.27 11.31
C ILE A 150 -15.11 -0.14 11.52
N LEU A 151 -14.35 0.32 10.51
CA LEU A 151 -12.91 0.54 10.64
C LEU A 151 -12.55 1.52 11.76
N VAL A 152 -13.34 2.59 11.93
CA VAL A 152 -13.15 3.55 13.03
C VAL A 152 -13.51 2.94 14.39
N SER A 153 -14.52 2.07 14.43
CA SER A 153 -14.95 1.39 15.66
C SER A 153 -13.96 0.31 16.13
N PHE A 154 -13.09 -0.17 15.25
CA PHE A 154 -11.94 -0.97 15.64
C PHE A 154 -10.87 -0.05 16.21
N ASP A 155 -10.56 -0.21 17.49
CA ASP A 155 -9.49 0.53 18.17
C ASP A 155 -8.09 0.01 17.73
N TYR A 156 -7.74 0.26 16.47
CA TYR A 156 -6.40 -0.01 15.96
C TYR A 156 -5.35 0.84 16.67
N THR A 157 -5.74 1.99 17.24
CA THR A 157 -4.87 2.85 18.05
C THR A 157 -4.37 2.15 19.29
N ALA A 158 -5.24 1.50 20.07
CA ALA A 158 -4.84 0.71 21.24
C ALA A 158 -3.97 -0.48 20.85
N LEU A 159 -4.26 -1.14 19.72
CA LEU A 159 -3.41 -2.22 19.21
C LEU A 159 -2.00 -1.71 18.86
N ILE A 160 -1.89 -0.62 18.10
CA ILE A 160 -0.60 -0.03 17.71
C ILE A 160 0.16 0.46 18.95
N GLU A 161 -0.51 1.11 19.90
CA GLU A 161 0.09 1.55 21.15
C GLU A 161 0.61 0.36 21.96
N THR A 162 -0.16 -0.73 22.04
CA THR A 162 0.24 -1.96 22.71
C THR A 162 1.46 -2.59 22.04
N LEU A 163 1.46 -2.67 20.71
CA LEU A 163 2.59 -3.19 19.92
C LEU A 163 3.85 -2.34 20.11
N ASN A 164 3.72 -1.01 20.14
CA ASN A 164 4.84 -0.10 20.38
C ASN A 164 5.39 -0.25 21.80
N LYS A 165 4.52 -0.37 22.82
CA LYS A 165 4.95 -0.65 24.21
C LYS A 165 5.73 -1.96 24.30
N ILE A 166 5.24 -3.02 23.66
CA ILE A 166 5.93 -4.32 23.59
C ILE A 166 7.29 -4.17 22.90
N ASN A 167 7.34 -3.47 21.76
CA ASN A 167 8.56 -3.27 20.98
C ASN A 167 9.65 -2.53 21.80
N ILE A 168 9.26 -1.48 22.53
CA ILE A 168 10.14 -0.71 23.42
C ILE A 168 10.56 -1.54 24.65
N GLN A 169 9.65 -2.30 25.26
CA GLN A 169 9.97 -3.15 26.40
C GLN A 169 10.98 -4.25 26.02
N LEU A 170 10.79 -4.88 24.85
CA LEU A 170 11.74 -5.85 24.31
C LEU A 170 13.09 -5.20 23.98
N PHE A 171 13.07 -3.98 23.42
CA PHE A 171 14.29 -3.20 23.18
C PHE A 171 15.08 -3.03 24.49
N TYR A 172 14.48 -2.49 25.56
CA TYR A 172 15.18 -2.30 26.82
C TYR A 172 15.62 -3.62 27.45
N THR A 173 14.83 -4.70 27.33
CA THR A 173 15.20 -6.02 27.84
C THR A 173 16.52 -6.51 27.20
N ILE A 174 16.73 -6.25 25.92
CA ILE A 174 17.96 -6.65 25.22
C ILE A 174 19.08 -5.63 25.47
N ASN A 175 18.81 -4.34 25.27
CA ASN A 175 19.82 -3.27 25.26
C ASN A 175 20.37 -2.94 26.65
N SER A 176 19.65 -3.23 27.75
CA SER A 176 20.12 -2.98 29.12
C SER A 176 21.06 -4.05 29.70
N HIS A 177 21.16 -5.23 29.07
CA HIS A 177 22.00 -6.34 29.55
C HIS A 177 23.33 -6.39 28.80
N TYR A 178 24.17 -5.38 29.01
CA TYR A 178 25.46 -5.23 28.33
C TYR A 178 26.66 -5.53 29.22
N ASN A 179 27.76 -5.95 28.58
CA ASN A 179 29.08 -6.06 29.21
C ASN A 179 30.18 -5.95 28.14
N VAL A 180 31.42 -5.71 28.57
CA VAL A 180 32.57 -5.47 27.69
C VAL A 180 32.78 -6.58 26.65
N PHE A 181 32.59 -7.85 27.04
CA PHE A 181 32.75 -8.98 26.12
C PHE A 181 31.66 -9.03 25.05
N LEU A 182 30.40 -8.83 25.46
CA LEU A 182 29.27 -8.76 24.54
C LEU A 182 29.32 -7.52 23.65
N ASP A 183 29.81 -6.38 24.15
CA ASP A 183 29.99 -5.16 23.36
C ASP A 183 30.94 -5.41 22.19
N MET A 184 32.10 -6.01 22.46
CA MET A 184 33.07 -6.37 21.43
C MET A 184 32.46 -7.37 20.43
N THR A 185 31.83 -8.42 20.94
CA THR A 185 31.28 -9.52 20.12
C THR A 185 30.13 -9.04 19.23
N MET A 186 29.17 -8.30 19.79
CA MET A 186 28.01 -7.79 19.05
C MET A 186 28.40 -6.71 18.06
N THR A 187 29.42 -5.90 18.37
CA THR A 187 29.98 -4.93 17.42
C THR A 187 30.62 -5.63 16.22
N ILE A 188 31.38 -6.71 16.42
CA ILE A 188 31.96 -7.49 15.32
C ILE A 188 30.85 -8.16 14.49
N ILE A 189 29.88 -8.78 15.16
CA ILE A 189 28.76 -9.46 14.49
C ILE A 189 27.96 -8.46 13.65
N THR A 190 27.61 -7.29 14.17
CA THR A 190 26.83 -6.32 13.39
C THR A 190 27.60 -5.84 12.17
N HIS A 191 28.90 -5.53 12.28
CA HIS A 191 29.68 -5.03 11.15
C HIS A 191 29.98 -6.11 10.10
N SER A 192 29.76 -7.40 10.43
CA SER A 192 29.96 -8.51 9.50
C SER A 192 28.88 -8.61 8.40
N ALA A 193 27.70 -8.01 8.59
CA ALA A 193 26.52 -8.20 7.72
C ALA A 193 26.81 -7.91 6.23
N TYR A 194 27.26 -6.70 5.92
CA TYR A 194 27.52 -6.29 4.53
C TYR A 194 28.76 -6.95 3.92
N PRO A 195 29.93 -7.00 4.60
CA PRO A 195 31.08 -7.72 4.08
C PRO A 195 30.76 -9.18 3.74
N MET A 196 30.04 -9.88 4.63
CA MET A 196 29.66 -11.27 4.40
C MET A 196 28.69 -11.43 3.22
N ALA A 197 27.71 -10.53 3.08
CA ALA A 197 26.81 -10.54 1.92
C ALA A 197 27.58 -10.36 0.59
N ILE A 198 28.56 -9.45 0.57
CA ILE A 198 29.44 -9.25 -0.59
C ILE A 198 30.31 -10.50 -0.84
N THR A 199 30.91 -11.08 0.21
CA THR A 199 31.69 -12.31 0.11
C THR A 199 30.87 -13.44 -0.49
N VAL A 200 29.64 -13.67 -0.01
CA VAL A 200 28.76 -14.70 -0.55
C VAL A 200 28.40 -14.42 -2.00
N LEU A 201 28.13 -13.17 -2.38
CA LEU A 201 27.86 -12.78 -3.76
C LEU A 201 29.04 -13.13 -4.68
N VAL A 202 30.26 -12.71 -4.31
CA VAL A 202 31.48 -12.96 -5.09
C VAL A 202 31.75 -14.46 -5.20
N LEU A 203 31.76 -15.20 -4.09
CA LEU A 203 31.99 -16.65 -4.09
C LEU A 203 30.93 -17.41 -4.89
N SER A 204 29.68 -16.93 -4.88
CA SER A 204 28.61 -17.52 -5.68
C SER A 204 28.90 -17.37 -7.18
N PHE A 205 29.36 -16.20 -7.64
CA PHE A 205 29.75 -16.01 -9.05
C PHE A 205 30.98 -16.84 -9.46
N LEU A 206 31.95 -17.00 -8.56
CA LEU A 206 33.13 -17.81 -8.82
C LEU A 206 32.79 -19.30 -8.93
N LYS A 207 31.78 -19.77 -8.20
CA LYS A 207 31.38 -21.19 -8.16
C LYS A 207 30.32 -21.57 -9.18
N ASP A 208 29.28 -20.75 -9.31
CA ASP A 208 28.17 -20.97 -10.23
C ASP A 208 27.53 -19.63 -10.61
N ARG A 209 27.76 -19.16 -11.84
CA ARG A 209 27.21 -17.90 -12.34
C ARG A 209 25.68 -17.81 -12.23
N ASN A 210 24.96 -18.91 -12.39
CA ASN A 210 23.50 -18.90 -12.27
C ASN A 210 23.08 -18.67 -10.83
N PHE A 211 23.76 -19.30 -9.87
CA PHE A 211 23.52 -19.04 -8.46
C PHE A 211 23.94 -17.62 -8.07
N GLY A 212 25.09 -17.12 -8.55
CA GLY A 212 25.53 -15.73 -8.38
C GLY A 212 24.48 -14.71 -8.84
N ASN A 213 23.86 -14.93 -10.01
CA ASN A 213 22.76 -14.10 -10.50
C ASN A 213 21.54 -14.12 -9.55
N LYS A 214 21.19 -15.30 -9.00
CA LYS A 214 20.10 -15.41 -8.01
C LYS A 214 20.42 -14.61 -6.74
N VAL A 215 21.66 -14.68 -6.25
CA VAL A 215 22.08 -13.89 -5.09
C VAL A 215 21.99 -12.39 -5.37
N LEU A 216 22.50 -11.94 -6.53
CA LEU A 216 22.44 -10.52 -6.92
C LEU A 216 21.00 -10.00 -6.99
N ILE A 217 20.11 -10.72 -7.67
CA ILE A 217 18.71 -10.32 -7.84
C ILE A 217 18.00 -10.28 -6.49
N ALA A 218 18.19 -11.29 -5.64
CA ALA A 218 17.56 -11.34 -4.33
C ALA A 218 18.02 -10.21 -3.40
N LEU A 219 19.32 -9.92 -3.35
CA LEU A 219 19.86 -8.80 -2.55
C LEU A 219 19.36 -7.45 -3.09
N THR A 220 19.29 -7.28 -4.41
CA THR A 220 18.76 -6.06 -5.03
C THR A 220 17.28 -5.87 -4.70
N LEU A 221 16.47 -6.92 -4.83
CA LEU A 221 15.04 -6.89 -4.48
C LEU A 221 14.84 -6.57 -2.99
N ALA A 222 15.60 -7.23 -2.12
CA ALA A 222 15.56 -7.03 -0.68
C ALA A 222 15.95 -5.58 -0.31
N PHE A 223 16.98 -5.02 -0.94
CA PHE A 223 17.36 -3.61 -0.79
C PHE A 223 16.23 -2.67 -1.21
N LEU A 224 15.65 -2.84 -2.40
CA LEU A 224 14.61 -1.95 -2.91
C LEU A 224 13.36 -1.97 -2.02
N VAL A 225 12.95 -3.15 -1.55
CA VAL A 225 11.81 -3.30 -0.64
C VAL A 225 12.11 -2.63 0.71
N ALA A 226 13.26 -2.94 1.33
CA ALA A 226 13.64 -2.37 2.61
C ALA A 226 13.80 -0.84 2.54
N PHE A 227 14.47 -0.33 1.49
CA PHE A 227 14.66 1.10 1.27
C PHE A 227 13.32 1.82 1.06
N SER A 228 12.41 1.26 0.26
CA SER A 228 11.09 1.87 0.05
C SER A 228 10.30 1.94 1.35
N LEU A 229 10.23 0.85 2.11
CA LEU A 229 9.54 0.81 3.40
C LEU A 229 10.15 1.78 4.41
N LYS A 230 11.47 1.97 4.37
CA LYS A 230 12.19 2.89 5.25
C LYS A 230 11.70 4.33 5.14
N TYR A 231 11.45 4.81 3.94
CA TYR A 231 10.96 6.18 3.74
C TYR A 231 9.43 6.31 3.73
N ILE A 232 8.69 5.21 3.51
CA ILE A 232 7.23 5.20 3.65
C ILE A 232 6.83 5.26 5.14
N ILE A 233 7.50 4.47 5.99
CA ILE A 233 7.17 4.37 7.42
C ILE A 233 7.89 5.46 8.22
N ASN A 234 9.12 5.80 7.85
CA ASN A 234 9.89 6.90 8.45
C ASN A 234 10.00 6.84 9.98
N GLU A 235 10.15 5.64 10.54
CA GLU A 235 10.24 5.43 12.00
C GLU A 235 11.56 5.98 12.57
N PRO A 236 11.54 6.80 13.64
CA PRO A 236 12.76 7.28 14.28
C PRO A 236 13.52 6.14 14.98
N ARG A 237 14.86 6.17 14.92
CA ARG A 237 15.70 5.18 15.61
C ARG A 237 15.60 5.28 17.14
N PRO A 238 15.81 4.17 17.87
CA PRO A 238 15.76 4.16 19.34
C PRO A 238 16.59 5.27 19.99
N TYR A 239 17.82 5.49 19.53
CA TYR A 239 18.73 6.51 20.10
C TYR A 239 18.31 7.96 19.88
N LEU A 240 17.35 8.23 18.99
CA LEU A 240 16.85 9.58 18.76
C LEU A 240 15.74 9.96 19.75
N ILE A 241 15.02 8.97 20.29
CA ILE A 241 13.80 9.20 21.08
C ILE A 241 13.81 8.55 22.47
N LEU A 242 14.49 7.43 22.64
CA LEU A 242 14.61 6.74 23.92
C LEU A 242 15.76 7.31 24.74
N LYS A 243 15.61 7.25 26.07
CA LYS A 243 16.61 7.71 27.04
C LYS A 243 17.29 6.50 27.70
N ASN A 244 18.49 6.70 28.25
CA ASN A 244 19.23 5.68 28.99
C ASN A 244 19.47 4.40 28.17
N ILE A 245 19.83 4.57 26.90
CA ILE A 245 20.18 3.45 26.02
C ILE A 245 21.69 3.20 26.00
N HIS A 246 22.08 1.97 25.75
CA HIS A 246 23.47 1.59 25.47
C HIS A 246 23.71 1.65 23.97
N LEU A 247 24.36 2.72 23.50
CA LEU A 247 24.62 2.95 22.08
C LEU A 247 26.08 2.61 21.74
N LEU A 248 26.28 1.64 20.85
CA LEU A 248 27.62 1.20 20.42
C LEU A 248 27.93 1.53 18.95
N SER A 249 26.93 1.91 18.17
CA SER A 249 27.11 2.33 16.77
C SER A 249 26.15 3.46 16.42
N TYR A 250 26.61 4.45 15.67
CA TYR A 250 25.80 5.57 15.22
C TYR A 250 25.58 5.49 13.70
N GLU A 251 24.32 5.57 13.28
CA GLU A 251 23.86 5.33 11.90
C GLU A 251 23.16 6.57 11.30
N GLY A 252 23.47 7.76 11.82
CA GLY A 252 22.92 9.02 11.32
C GLY A 252 21.45 9.28 11.70
N TYR A 253 20.73 9.98 10.82
CA TYR A 253 19.29 10.27 11.00
C TYR A 253 18.41 9.44 10.08
N GLU A 254 18.96 8.39 9.47
CA GLU A 254 18.16 7.52 8.61
C GLU A 254 17.08 6.79 9.41
N PRO A 255 15.89 6.54 8.82
CA PRO A 255 14.82 5.84 9.52
C PRO A 255 15.20 4.43 9.96
N SER A 256 14.55 3.94 11.01
CA SER A 256 14.86 2.68 11.68
C SER A 256 14.29 1.46 10.95
N PHE A 257 13.02 1.51 10.59
CA PHE A 257 12.32 0.35 10.05
C PHE A 257 12.50 0.24 8.53
N PRO A 258 12.69 -0.97 7.95
CA PRO A 258 13.19 -2.18 8.59
C PRO A 258 14.73 -2.17 8.70
N SER A 259 15.28 -3.13 9.47
CA SER A 259 16.73 -3.30 9.62
C SER A 259 17.38 -3.86 8.35
N GLY A 260 18.13 -3.02 7.62
CA GLY A 260 18.85 -3.42 6.40
C GLY A 260 19.92 -4.49 6.61
N HIS A 261 20.65 -4.44 7.74
CA HIS A 261 21.63 -5.47 8.11
C HIS A 261 20.97 -6.84 8.26
N THR A 262 19.84 -6.88 8.97
CA THR A 262 19.05 -8.10 9.16
C THR A 262 18.49 -8.59 7.84
N THR A 263 17.95 -7.69 7.00
CA THR A 263 17.43 -8.04 5.67
C THR A 263 18.48 -8.73 4.80
N PHE A 264 19.69 -8.18 4.71
CA PHE A 264 20.76 -8.78 3.92
C PHE A 264 21.19 -10.14 4.49
N ALA A 265 21.34 -10.24 5.81
CA ALA A 265 21.77 -11.48 6.45
C ALA A 265 20.77 -12.63 6.24
N PHE A 266 19.47 -12.36 6.40
CA PHE A 266 18.42 -13.36 6.17
C PHE A 266 18.20 -13.68 4.68
N THR A 267 18.47 -12.74 3.77
CA THR A 267 18.47 -13.02 2.32
C THR A 267 19.58 -14.03 1.98
N VAL A 268 20.80 -13.78 2.48
CA VAL A 268 21.96 -14.66 2.28
C VAL A 268 21.69 -16.05 2.86
N SER A 269 21.20 -16.15 4.09
CA SER A 269 20.93 -17.46 4.73
C SER A 269 19.89 -18.27 3.95
N THR A 270 18.83 -17.61 3.45
CA THR A 270 17.77 -18.24 2.65
C THR A 270 18.30 -18.78 1.32
N LEU A 271 19.11 -17.99 0.60
CA LEU A 271 19.73 -18.41 -0.66
C LEU A 271 20.69 -19.58 -0.44
N LEU A 272 21.55 -19.49 0.57
CA LEU A 272 22.49 -20.57 0.89
C LEU A 272 21.77 -21.83 1.34
N TYR A 273 20.62 -21.73 2.01
CA TYR A 273 19.80 -22.89 2.34
C TYR A 273 19.30 -23.63 1.09
N SER A 274 18.92 -22.88 0.05
CA SER A 274 18.51 -23.47 -1.24
C SER A 274 19.66 -24.17 -1.98
N TYR A 275 20.90 -23.75 -1.72
CA TYR A 275 22.11 -24.33 -2.30
C TYR A 275 22.64 -25.52 -1.49
N SER A 276 22.69 -25.37 -0.16
CA SER A 276 23.12 -26.39 0.80
C SER A 276 22.45 -26.14 2.15
N LYS A 277 21.60 -27.09 2.58
CA LYS A 277 20.88 -26.99 3.86
C LYS A 277 21.81 -26.72 5.05
N LYS A 278 22.98 -27.37 5.08
CA LYS A 278 23.98 -27.17 6.15
C LYS A 278 24.50 -25.74 6.18
N MET A 279 24.87 -25.19 5.02
CA MET A 279 25.33 -23.79 4.94
C MET A 279 24.22 -22.80 5.30
N GLY A 280 23.01 -23.03 4.80
CA GLY A 280 21.86 -22.20 5.14
C GLY A 280 21.59 -22.14 6.63
N LEU A 281 21.67 -23.28 7.34
CA LEU A 281 21.49 -23.30 8.81
C LEU A 281 22.61 -22.57 9.55
N ILE A 282 23.87 -22.71 9.12
CA ILE A 282 24.99 -21.96 9.72
C ILE A 282 24.76 -20.45 9.54
N PHE A 283 24.42 -20.03 8.33
CA PHE A 283 24.15 -18.63 8.04
C PHE A 283 22.84 -18.13 8.65
N LEU A 284 21.89 -19.00 8.96
CA LEU A 284 20.69 -18.64 9.71
C LEU A 284 21.04 -18.28 11.15
N ILE A 285 21.91 -19.05 11.82
CA ILE A 285 22.41 -18.72 13.16
C ILE A 285 23.12 -17.37 13.12
N TRP A 286 24.02 -17.18 12.15
CA TRP A 286 24.68 -15.89 11.94
C TRP A 286 23.68 -14.74 11.69
N ALA A 287 22.66 -14.94 10.86
CA ALA A 287 21.66 -13.92 10.57
C ALA A 287 20.80 -13.56 11.79
N ILE A 288 20.47 -14.54 12.65
CA ILE A 288 19.81 -14.32 13.93
C ILE A 288 20.72 -13.49 14.85
N LEU A 289 22.01 -13.82 14.92
CA LEU A 289 22.98 -13.05 15.70
C LEU A 289 23.15 -11.62 15.17
N VAL A 290 23.18 -11.43 13.85
CA VAL A 290 23.16 -10.09 13.22
C VAL A 290 21.90 -9.34 13.67
N GLY A 291 20.72 -9.95 13.56
CA GLY A 291 19.47 -9.35 14.01
C GLY A 291 19.50 -8.93 15.49
N TYR A 292 19.92 -9.83 16.37
CA TYR A 292 20.07 -9.57 17.80
C TYR A 292 21.05 -8.41 18.05
N SER A 293 22.20 -8.41 17.38
CA SER A 293 23.22 -7.37 17.53
C SER A 293 22.71 -5.97 17.20
N ARG A 294 21.73 -5.83 16.27
CA ARG A 294 21.16 -4.52 15.91
C ARG A 294 20.33 -3.89 17.02
N VAL A 295 19.63 -4.71 17.80
CA VAL A 295 18.93 -4.25 19.00
C VAL A 295 19.93 -3.98 20.12
N TYR A 296 20.89 -4.91 20.30
CA TYR A 296 21.92 -4.80 21.33
C TYR A 296 22.75 -3.51 21.21
N VAL A 297 23.21 -3.15 20.01
CA VAL A 297 24.02 -1.93 19.78
C VAL A 297 23.21 -0.64 19.79
N GLY A 298 21.88 -0.71 19.99
CA GLY A 298 21.02 0.44 20.25
C GLY A 298 20.44 1.14 19.01
N VAL A 299 20.52 0.54 17.82
CA VAL A 299 20.20 1.22 16.55
C VAL A 299 18.89 0.80 15.89
N HIS A 300 18.28 -0.29 16.33
CA HIS A 300 16.99 -0.80 15.82
C HIS A 300 16.11 -1.37 16.93
N TYR A 301 14.80 -1.31 16.71
CA TYR A 301 13.84 -2.03 17.52
C TYR A 301 13.75 -3.52 17.12
N PRO A 302 13.28 -4.40 18.02
CA PRO A 302 13.00 -5.80 17.70
C PRO A 302 12.08 -6.00 16.49
N PHE A 303 11.07 -5.15 16.29
CA PHE A 303 10.18 -5.26 15.13
C PHE A 303 10.84 -4.84 13.81
N ASP A 304 11.81 -3.91 13.82
CA ASP A 304 12.62 -3.58 12.63
C ASP A 304 13.42 -4.81 12.17
N VAL A 305 13.95 -5.56 13.14
CA VAL A 305 14.73 -6.78 12.94
C VAL A 305 13.82 -7.89 12.42
N LEU A 306 12.64 -8.09 13.03
CA LEU A 306 11.68 -9.09 12.57
C LEU A 306 11.20 -8.80 11.14
N ALA A 307 10.84 -7.56 10.84
CA ALA A 307 10.46 -7.15 9.49
C ALA A 307 11.61 -7.33 8.50
N GLY A 308 12.83 -6.96 8.90
CA GLY A 308 14.03 -7.18 8.09
C GLY A 308 14.23 -8.67 7.75
N ALA A 309 14.08 -9.56 8.75
CA ALA A 309 14.17 -11.00 8.56
C ALA A 309 13.10 -11.54 7.61
N ILE A 310 11.84 -11.12 7.77
CA ILE A 310 10.73 -11.51 6.89
C ILE A 310 11.02 -11.09 5.45
N ILE A 311 11.41 -9.83 5.22
CA ILE A 311 11.75 -9.32 3.88
C ILE A 311 12.87 -10.16 3.26
N GLY A 312 13.94 -10.43 4.01
CA GLY A 312 15.06 -11.22 3.51
C GLY A 312 14.68 -12.64 3.12
N ILE A 313 13.88 -13.31 3.96
CA ILE A 313 13.36 -14.66 3.67
C ILE A 313 12.47 -14.66 2.44
N VAL A 314 11.51 -13.72 2.36
CA VAL A 314 10.57 -13.63 1.24
C VAL A 314 11.32 -13.34 -0.06
N CYS A 315 12.19 -12.34 -0.10
CA CYS A 315 12.97 -12.01 -1.30
C CYS A 315 13.87 -13.16 -1.74
N GLY A 316 14.56 -13.82 -0.81
CA GLY A 316 15.36 -15.01 -1.11
C GLY A 316 14.51 -16.16 -1.66
N TYR A 317 13.37 -16.44 -1.03
CA TYR A 317 12.45 -17.50 -1.45
C TYR A 317 11.86 -17.25 -2.84
N LEU A 318 11.42 -16.02 -3.13
CA LEU A 318 10.83 -15.66 -4.42
C LEU A 318 11.79 -15.96 -5.59
N VAL A 319 13.09 -15.70 -5.42
CA VAL A 319 14.09 -15.90 -6.47
C VAL A 319 14.46 -17.37 -6.67
N VAL A 320 14.44 -18.18 -5.61
CA VAL A 320 14.79 -19.63 -5.71
C VAL A 320 13.58 -20.51 -6.05
N ASN A 321 12.36 -19.99 -5.94
CA ASN A 321 11.15 -20.74 -6.24
C ASN A 321 10.99 -21.00 -7.75
N LYS A 322 11.06 -22.28 -8.14
CA LYS A 322 10.98 -22.73 -9.54
C LYS A 322 9.69 -22.33 -10.26
N LYS A 323 8.56 -22.21 -9.56
CA LYS A 323 7.28 -21.77 -10.17
C LYS A 323 7.35 -20.29 -10.56
N ILE A 324 7.95 -19.47 -9.69
CA ILE A 324 8.15 -18.05 -9.93
C ILE A 324 9.21 -17.83 -11.00
N GLU A 325 10.30 -18.60 -10.99
CA GLU A 325 11.32 -18.56 -12.04
C GLU A 325 10.72 -18.86 -13.43
N LYS A 326 9.81 -19.84 -13.52
CA LYS A 326 9.08 -20.17 -14.75
C LYS A 326 8.15 -19.03 -15.18
N LEU A 327 7.45 -18.39 -14.25
CA LEU A 327 6.59 -17.24 -14.53
C LEU A 327 7.40 -16.03 -15.07
N LEU A 328 8.53 -15.71 -14.44
CA LEU A 328 9.40 -14.62 -14.87
C LEU A 328 9.99 -14.88 -16.27
N LYS A 329 10.38 -16.13 -16.57
CA LYS A 329 10.81 -16.53 -17.92
C LYS A 329 9.70 -16.40 -18.97
N LEU A 330 8.45 -16.65 -18.60
CA LEU A 330 7.30 -16.47 -19.48
C LEU A 330 7.02 -14.98 -19.75
N LEU A 331 7.10 -14.14 -18.72
CA LEU A 331 6.93 -12.69 -18.86
C LEU A 331 8.06 -12.05 -19.70
N GLY A 332 9.31 -12.48 -19.51
CA GLY A 332 10.45 -12.02 -20.31
C GLY A 332 10.43 -12.48 -21.77
N LYS A 333 9.72 -13.56 -22.10
CA LYS A 333 9.47 -13.95 -23.51
C LYS A 333 8.43 -13.05 -24.17
N TYR A 334 7.47 -12.50 -23.42
CA TYR A 334 6.46 -11.58 -23.94
C TYR A 334 7.00 -10.15 -24.17
N SER A 335 8.05 -9.74 -23.46
CA SER A 335 8.68 -8.43 -23.67
C SER A 335 9.57 -8.36 -24.93
N ASN A 336 10.01 -9.50 -25.47
CA ASN A 336 10.81 -9.58 -26.70
C ASN A 336 9.97 -9.83 -27.96
N LEU A 337 8.64 -9.68 -27.86
CA LEU A 337 7.68 -9.83 -28.96
C LEU A 337 6.94 -8.51 -29.27
N ARG A 338 7.58 -7.36 -29.03
CA ARG A 338 7.04 -6.06 -29.44
C ARG A 338 7.99 -5.32 -30.36
#